data_AF-A0A535QI85-F1
#
_entry.id   AF-A0A535QI85-F1
#
_cell.length_a   1.000
_cell.length_b   1.000
_cell.length_c   1.000
_cell.angle_alpha   90.00
_cell.angle_beta   90.00
_cell.angle_gamma   90.00
#
_symmetry.space_group_name_H-M   'P 1'
#
loop_
_entity.id
_entity.type
_entity.pdbx_description
1 polymer ?
#
loop_
_entity_poly.entity_id
_entity_poly.type
_entity_poly.pdbx_seq_one_letter_code
_entity_poly.pdbx_strand_id
1 'polypeptide(L)'
;MFDPRDPMERFYWHYDSRRQLSMAQIIAMGSVDVETVALIWLLLEPIYMWGRVARRYLTLPVQGYHIATSIHADTIVDVISMYHHDLHLRAEDVRRLGLVINIGLVGRVYPLRRRWFTTHFLQPDADPQHPDDIVPIPLSLWNEFDDTFEHADQAILDDLAQWTGIPPAEFASKLRRRIESLRKASKGHGVDNGQMYDAIDEVRQCEKKSLP
;
A
#
# COMPACT_ATOMS: atom_id res chain seq x y z
N MET A 1 19.09 -3.16 -12.14
CA MET A 1 19.35 -2.05 -11.22
C MET A 1 18.78 -0.80 -11.88
N PHE A 2 17.75 -0.20 -11.29
CA PHE A 2 17.09 1.01 -11.81
C PHE A 2 18.07 2.18 -11.82
N ASP A 3 18.27 2.84 -12.96
CA ASP A 3 19.01 4.09 -13.08
C ASP A 3 18.04 5.27 -13.19
N PRO A 4 17.85 6.06 -12.11
CA PRO A 4 16.97 7.23 -12.16
C PRO A 4 17.44 8.29 -13.16
N ARG A 5 18.65 8.19 -13.73
CA ARG A 5 19.16 9.10 -14.76
C ARG A 5 18.72 8.69 -16.17
N ASP A 6 18.29 7.44 -16.38
CA ASP A 6 17.75 6.96 -17.66
C ASP A 6 16.31 7.51 -17.87
N PRO A 7 16.08 8.37 -18.89
CA PRO A 7 14.75 8.90 -19.19
C PRO A 7 13.72 7.82 -19.51
N MET A 8 14.13 6.67 -20.05
CA MET A 8 13.20 5.58 -20.36
C MET A 8 12.76 4.82 -19.12
N GLU A 9 13.68 4.50 -18.22
CA GLU A 9 13.28 3.89 -16.94
C GLU A 9 12.40 4.85 -16.11
N ARG A 10 12.66 6.17 -16.21
CA ARG A 10 11.82 7.21 -15.63
C ARG A 10 10.47 7.39 -16.31
N PHE A 11 10.38 7.12 -17.61
CA PHE A 11 9.12 7.18 -18.37
C PHE A 11 8.23 6.00 -18.04
N TYR A 12 8.83 4.80 -17.97
CA TYR A 12 8.13 3.65 -17.44
C TYR A 12 7.69 3.94 -16.04
N TRP A 13 8.48 4.65 -15.19
CA TRP A 13 8.13 5.45 -13.98
C TRP A 13 6.65 5.72 -13.68
N HIS A 14 5.93 6.17 -14.71
CA HIS A 14 4.66 6.85 -14.58
C HIS A 14 3.52 6.23 -15.39
N TYR A 15 3.49 4.90 -15.55
CA TYR A 15 2.41 4.17 -16.25
C TYR A 15 2.22 4.64 -17.70
N ASP A 16 3.32 4.89 -18.42
CA ASP A 16 3.29 5.42 -19.79
C ASP A 16 2.66 6.84 -19.89
N SER A 17 2.63 7.58 -18.78
CA SER A 17 2.15 8.96 -18.71
C SER A 17 3.29 9.96 -18.49
N ARG A 18 3.29 11.06 -19.25
CA ARG A 18 4.18 12.21 -19.03
C ARG A 18 3.74 13.10 -17.86
N ARG A 19 2.62 12.77 -17.20
CA ARG A 19 2.04 13.52 -16.07
C ARG A 19 1.71 12.56 -14.94
N GLN A 20 1.75 13.04 -13.71
CA GLN A 20 1.30 12.26 -12.56
C GLN A 20 -0.18 11.87 -12.73
N LEU A 21 -0.45 10.57 -12.67
CA LEU A 21 -1.81 10.03 -12.71
C LEU A 21 -2.41 10.00 -11.31
N SER A 22 -3.71 10.22 -11.23
CA SER A 22 -4.46 10.02 -9.99
C SER A 22 -4.62 8.52 -9.70
N MET A 23 -4.90 8.15 -8.45
CA MET A 23 -5.24 6.76 -8.12
C MET A 23 -6.48 6.29 -8.88
N ALA A 24 -7.46 7.16 -9.15
CA ALA A 24 -8.63 6.80 -9.96
C ALA A 24 -8.26 6.45 -11.41
N GLN A 25 -7.29 7.14 -12.01
CA GLN A 25 -6.75 6.81 -13.33
C GLN A 25 -5.95 5.50 -13.31
N ILE A 26 -5.16 5.26 -12.26
CA ILE A 26 -4.43 3.99 -12.08
C ILE A 26 -5.41 2.81 -11.96
N ILE A 27 -6.51 2.99 -11.21
CA ILE A 27 -7.59 2.00 -11.12
C ILE A 27 -8.29 1.81 -12.48
N ALA A 28 -8.60 2.91 -13.19
CA ALA A 28 -9.28 2.84 -14.49
C ALA A 28 -8.45 2.12 -15.57
N MET A 29 -7.11 2.17 -15.45
CA MET A 29 -6.19 1.39 -16.30
C MET A 29 -6.09 -0.10 -15.88
N GLY A 30 -6.74 -0.47 -14.78
CA GLY A 30 -6.71 -1.83 -14.22
C GLY A 30 -5.43 -2.15 -13.44
N SER A 31 -4.49 -1.22 -13.30
CA SER A 31 -3.19 -1.49 -12.65
C SER A 31 -3.30 -1.92 -11.19
N VAL A 32 -4.39 -1.55 -10.52
CA VAL A 32 -4.83 -1.98 -9.19
C VAL A 32 -6.36 -1.86 -9.13
N ASP A 33 -7.04 -2.64 -8.30
CA ASP A 33 -8.47 -2.49 -8.09
C ASP A 33 -8.84 -1.49 -6.99
N VAL A 34 -10.15 -1.25 -6.86
CA VAL A 34 -10.72 -0.29 -5.93
C VAL A 34 -10.54 -0.74 -4.49
N GLU A 35 -10.77 -2.03 -4.24
CA GLU A 35 -10.75 -2.67 -2.93
C GLU A 35 -9.36 -2.56 -2.29
N THR A 36 -8.30 -2.84 -3.05
CA THR A 36 -6.91 -2.72 -2.63
C THR A 36 -6.55 -1.27 -2.32
N VAL A 37 -6.88 -0.33 -3.21
CA VAL A 37 -6.57 1.09 -2.99
C VAL A 37 -7.34 1.68 -1.81
N ALA A 38 -8.60 1.29 -1.63
CA ALA A 38 -9.43 1.73 -0.51
C ALA A 38 -8.81 1.36 0.84
N LEU A 39 -8.36 0.11 0.96
CA LEU A 39 -7.71 -0.41 2.15
C LEU A 39 -6.41 0.35 2.43
N ILE A 40 -5.64 0.64 1.39
CA ILE A 40 -4.34 1.29 1.49
C ILE A 40 -4.43 2.76 1.81
N TRP A 41 -5.40 3.45 1.23
CA TRP A 41 -5.66 4.85 1.54
C TRP A 41 -6.01 5.05 3.02
N LEU A 42 -6.57 4.04 3.68
CA LEU A 42 -6.75 4.08 5.13
C LEU A 42 -5.42 4.08 5.91
N LEU A 43 -4.30 3.67 5.29
CA LEU A 43 -3.09 3.23 5.98
C LEU A 43 -1.80 4.03 5.69
N LEU A 44 -1.75 5.08 4.82
CA LEU A 44 -0.47 5.52 4.19
C LEU A 44 -0.20 7.03 3.96
N GLU A 45 1.09 7.45 4.04
CA GLU A 45 1.73 8.68 3.45
C GLU A 45 3.29 8.52 3.19
N PRO A 46 3.88 8.73 1.97
CA PRO A 46 5.25 8.24 1.60
C PRO A 46 6.47 9.19 1.34
N ILE A 47 7.72 8.69 1.49
CA ILE A 47 9.09 9.25 1.23
C ILE A 47 10.16 8.13 1.01
N TYR A 48 11.00 8.11 -0.05
CA TYR A 48 12.04 7.07 -0.34
C TYR A 48 13.21 6.97 0.67
N MET A 49 13.64 5.77 1.09
CA MET A 49 14.68 5.57 2.12
C MET A 49 15.52 4.29 2.00
N TRP A 50 16.85 4.43 2.21
CA TRP A 50 17.80 3.32 2.31
C TRP A 50 18.92 3.59 3.34
N GLY A 51 19.55 2.53 3.87
CA GLY A 51 20.76 2.61 4.70
C GLY A 51 20.57 3.27 6.07
N ARG A 52 21.51 4.16 6.47
CA ARG A 52 21.46 4.86 7.77
C ARG A 52 20.18 5.67 7.98
N VAL A 53 19.60 6.18 6.89
CA VAL A 53 18.33 6.92 6.93
C VAL A 53 17.19 5.99 7.36
N ALA A 54 17.12 4.81 6.77
CA ALA A 54 16.08 3.82 7.07
C ALA A 54 16.12 3.37 8.54
N ARG A 55 17.32 3.15 9.11
CA ARG A 55 17.48 2.81 10.54
C ARG A 55 16.92 3.88 11.48
N ARG A 56 17.11 5.16 11.14
CA ARG A 56 16.65 6.27 11.98
C ARG A 56 15.17 6.57 11.80
N TYR A 57 14.64 6.39 10.59
CA TYR A 57 13.22 6.61 10.37
C TYR A 57 12.36 5.54 11.02
N LEU A 58 12.78 4.27 11.07
CA LEU A 58 11.99 3.22 11.71
C LEU A 58 11.92 3.34 13.25
N THR A 59 12.63 4.29 13.86
CA THR A 59 12.42 4.67 15.27
C THR A 59 11.38 5.78 15.46
N LEU A 60 10.98 6.47 14.38
CA LEU A 60 10.01 7.57 14.45
C LEU A 60 8.56 7.11 14.64
N PRO A 61 8.10 5.92 14.19
CA PRO A 61 6.75 5.46 14.52
C PRO A 61 6.51 5.33 16.03
N VAL A 62 7.56 5.00 16.80
CA VAL A 62 7.50 4.98 18.28
C VAL A 62 7.19 6.35 18.86
N GLN A 63 7.53 7.42 18.13
CA GLN A 63 7.28 8.81 18.53
C GLN A 63 5.95 9.34 17.96
N GLY A 64 5.14 8.50 17.30
CA GLY A 64 3.85 8.88 16.72
C GLY A 64 3.94 9.47 15.31
N TYR A 65 5.08 9.38 14.63
CA TYR A 65 5.19 9.80 13.23
C TYR A 65 4.70 8.70 12.29
N HIS A 66 3.85 9.07 11.32
CA HIS A 66 3.53 8.21 10.19
C HIS A 66 4.61 8.35 9.13
N ILE A 67 5.11 7.22 8.65
CA ILE A 67 6.10 7.17 7.59
C ILE A 67 5.62 6.14 6.59
N ALA A 68 5.77 6.46 5.32
CA ALA A 68 5.93 5.44 4.31
C ALA A 68 7.12 5.76 3.43
N THR A 69 7.55 4.76 2.69
CA THR A 69 8.72 4.84 1.83
C THR A 69 8.60 3.86 0.69
N SER A 70 9.34 4.12 -0.37
CA SER A 70 9.65 3.12 -1.38
C SER A 70 11.03 2.52 -1.11
N ILE A 71 11.16 1.25 -1.49
CA ILE A 71 12.38 0.46 -1.39
C ILE A 71 12.46 -0.47 -2.61
N HIS A 72 13.66 -0.86 -3.01
CA HIS A 72 13.85 -1.85 -4.07
C HIS A 72 13.90 -3.25 -3.48
N ALA A 73 12.81 -3.99 -3.65
CA ALA A 73 12.67 -5.40 -3.28
C ALA A 73 11.66 -6.05 -4.23
N ASP A 74 11.87 -7.32 -4.54
CA ASP A 74 11.00 -8.06 -5.45
C ASP A 74 9.86 -8.76 -4.71
N THR A 75 10.01 -9.03 -3.40
CA THR A 75 9.00 -9.68 -2.55
C THR A 75 8.98 -9.11 -1.13
N ILE A 76 7.93 -9.42 -0.37
CA ILE A 76 7.86 -9.10 1.07
C ILE A 76 8.97 -9.80 1.86
N VAL A 77 9.37 -11.00 1.45
CA VAL A 77 10.48 -11.74 2.07
C VAL A 77 11.79 -11.00 1.86
N ASP A 78 12.01 -10.42 0.68
CA ASP A 78 13.19 -9.60 0.41
C ASP A 78 13.17 -8.32 1.25
N VAL A 79 12.01 -7.65 1.39
CA VAL A 79 11.87 -6.48 2.28
C VAL A 79 12.26 -6.85 3.72
N ILE A 80 11.70 -7.93 4.25
CA ILE A 80 11.98 -8.39 5.62
C ILE A 80 13.47 -8.73 5.76
N SER A 81 14.01 -9.54 4.84
CA SER A 81 15.42 -9.96 4.87
C SER A 81 16.36 -8.77 4.84
N MET A 82 16.09 -7.82 3.96
CA MET A 82 16.91 -6.64 3.79
C MET A 82 16.90 -5.71 5.02
N TYR A 83 15.74 -5.49 5.64
CA TYR A 83 15.67 -4.68 6.85
C TYR A 83 16.24 -5.40 8.08
N HIS A 84 15.89 -6.67 8.25
CA HIS A 84 16.25 -7.46 9.43
C HIS A 84 17.70 -7.96 9.35
N HIS A 85 18.10 -8.58 8.24
CA HIS A 85 19.42 -9.18 8.09
C HIS A 85 20.46 -8.21 7.55
N ASP A 86 20.20 -7.47 6.47
CA ASP A 86 21.24 -6.59 5.89
C ASP A 86 21.41 -5.29 6.69
N LEU A 87 20.29 -4.69 7.12
CA LEU A 87 20.31 -3.48 7.92
C LEU A 87 20.34 -3.74 9.43
N HIS A 88 20.34 -5.00 9.89
CA HIS A 88 20.42 -5.38 11.30
C HIS A 88 19.41 -4.65 12.20
N LEU A 89 18.20 -4.43 11.69
CA LEU A 89 17.11 -3.92 12.53
C LEU A 89 16.51 -5.04 13.35
N ARG A 90 16.00 -4.70 14.53
CA ARG A 90 15.29 -5.65 15.38
C ARG A 90 13.96 -5.99 14.73
N ALA A 91 13.47 -7.22 14.91
CA ALA A 91 12.17 -7.63 14.38
C ALA A 91 11.03 -6.68 14.78
N GLU A 92 11.07 -6.20 16.02
CA GLU A 92 10.17 -5.17 16.56
C GLU A 92 10.13 -3.89 15.72
N ASP A 93 11.29 -3.44 15.21
CA ASP A 93 11.39 -2.24 14.38
C ASP A 93 10.90 -2.50 12.95
N VAL A 94 11.07 -3.73 12.43
CA VAL A 94 10.59 -4.11 11.11
C VAL A 94 9.06 -4.23 11.08
N ARG A 95 8.43 -4.84 12.10
CA ARG A 95 6.97 -4.95 12.22
C ARG A 95 6.26 -3.59 12.16
N ARG A 96 6.94 -2.52 12.61
CA ARG A 96 6.43 -1.14 12.56
C ARG A 96 6.29 -0.55 11.16
N LEU A 97 6.81 -1.21 10.12
CA LEU A 97 6.53 -0.82 8.74
C LEU A 97 5.02 -0.84 8.46
N GLY A 98 4.28 -1.74 9.10
CA GLY A 98 2.82 -1.82 9.01
C GLY A 98 2.37 -2.33 7.65
N LEU A 99 2.50 -1.54 6.59
CA LEU A 99 2.00 -1.86 5.25
C LEU A 99 3.13 -1.88 4.23
N VAL A 100 3.22 -2.97 3.47
CA VAL A 100 4.19 -3.16 2.40
C VAL A 100 3.48 -3.44 1.09
N ILE A 101 3.84 -2.68 0.07
CA ILE A 101 3.20 -2.69 -1.24
C ILE A 101 4.26 -3.04 -2.26
N ASN A 102 3.99 -4.10 -3.03
CA ASN A 102 4.85 -4.50 -4.12
C ASN A 102 4.22 -4.13 -5.46
N ILE A 103 4.94 -3.33 -6.24
CA ILE A 103 4.55 -2.89 -7.58
C ILE A 103 5.66 -3.21 -8.56
N GLY A 104 5.31 -3.67 -9.76
CA GLY A 104 6.29 -4.03 -10.76
C GLY A 104 5.78 -3.90 -12.19
N LEU A 105 6.57 -4.42 -13.14
CA LEU A 105 6.24 -4.48 -14.56
C LEU A 105 5.91 -5.91 -14.96
N VAL A 106 4.89 -6.06 -15.80
CA VAL A 106 4.37 -7.33 -16.34
C VAL A 106 4.35 -7.25 -17.86
N GLY A 107 4.60 -8.39 -18.49
CA GLY A 107 4.54 -8.56 -19.94
C GLY A 107 5.89 -8.94 -20.52
N ARG A 108 5.86 -9.74 -21.60
CA ARG A 108 7.05 -10.15 -22.34
C ARG A 108 7.28 -9.34 -23.62
N VAL A 109 6.24 -8.63 -24.07
CA VAL A 109 6.24 -7.85 -25.30
C VAL A 109 5.76 -6.44 -24.98
N TYR A 110 6.41 -5.47 -25.61
CA TYR A 110 6.12 -4.04 -25.43
C TYR A 110 4.68 -3.67 -25.86
N PRO A 111 3.99 -2.73 -25.16
CA PRO A 111 4.43 -2.05 -23.94
C PRO A 111 4.27 -2.91 -22.69
N LEU A 112 5.27 -2.83 -21.79
CA LEU A 112 5.19 -3.43 -20.46
C LEU A 112 4.11 -2.72 -19.64
N ARG A 113 3.31 -3.47 -18.90
CA ARG A 113 2.26 -2.94 -18.05
C ARG A 113 2.73 -2.88 -16.61
N ARG A 114 2.47 -1.77 -15.93
CA ARG A 114 2.65 -1.74 -14.49
C ARG A 114 1.50 -2.39 -13.77
N ARG A 115 1.85 -3.16 -12.74
CA ARG A 115 0.89 -3.89 -11.94
C ARG A 115 1.23 -3.81 -10.47
N TRP A 116 0.18 -3.73 -9.68
CA TRP A 116 0.22 -4.02 -8.27
C TRP A 116 0.29 -5.53 -8.05
N PHE A 117 1.35 -6.03 -7.42
CA PHE A 117 1.50 -7.46 -7.19
C PHE A 117 0.88 -7.90 -5.89
N THR A 118 1.32 -7.30 -4.79
CA THR A 118 0.89 -7.72 -3.47
C THR A 118 0.79 -6.55 -2.52
N THR A 119 -0.09 -6.68 -1.55
CA THR A 119 -0.18 -5.81 -0.38
C THR A 119 -0.09 -6.70 0.84
N HIS A 120 0.85 -6.42 1.72
CA HIS A 120 1.02 -7.16 2.98
C HIS A 120 0.92 -6.20 4.16
N PHE A 121 0.29 -6.64 5.24
CA PHE A 121 0.43 -6.02 6.55
C PHE A 121 1.46 -6.81 7.36
N LEU A 122 2.40 -6.16 8.04
CA LEU A 122 3.24 -6.84 9.01
C LEU A 122 2.52 -6.88 10.34
N GLN A 123 2.30 -8.09 10.86
CA GLN A 123 1.70 -8.26 12.18
C GLN A 123 2.51 -7.46 13.22
N PRO A 124 1.87 -6.56 14.00
CA PRO A 124 2.59 -5.68 14.93
C PRO A 124 3.02 -6.42 16.19
N ASP A 125 2.18 -7.34 16.67
CA ASP A 125 2.38 -8.08 17.91
C ASP A 125 3.32 -9.26 17.71
N ALA A 126 4.30 -9.39 18.60
CA ALA A 126 5.22 -10.51 18.63
C ALA A 126 4.53 -11.77 19.17
N ASP A 127 4.82 -12.94 18.58
CA ASP A 127 4.51 -14.21 19.23
C ASP A 127 5.42 -14.36 20.47
N PRO A 128 4.88 -14.58 21.68
CA PRO A 128 5.68 -14.81 22.88
C PRO A 128 6.66 -15.99 22.77
N GLN A 129 6.33 -17.01 21.96
CA GLN A 129 7.18 -18.17 21.73
C GLN A 129 8.26 -17.91 20.67
N HIS A 130 7.97 -17.01 19.72
CA HIS A 130 8.84 -16.65 18.62
C HIS A 130 8.95 -15.12 18.48
N PRO A 131 9.58 -14.45 19.46
CA PRO A 131 9.57 -12.98 19.56
C PRO A 131 10.36 -12.27 18.47
N ASP A 132 11.14 -13.00 17.66
CA ASP A 132 11.90 -12.48 16.52
C ASP A 132 11.18 -12.70 15.18
N ASP A 133 10.06 -13.41 15.15
CA ASP A 133 9.33 -13.69 13.91
C ASP A 133 8.65 -12.43 13.38
N ILE A 134 8.74 -12.22 12.07
CA ILE A 134 8.09 -11.13 11.35
C ILE A 134 7.10 -11.77 10.39
N VAL A 135 5.82 -11.68 10.72
CA VAL A 135 4.75 -12.38 9.98
C VAL A 135 4.10 -11.41 8.99
N PRO A 136 4.30 -11.61 7.67
CA PRO A 136 3.57 -10.86 6.66
C PRO A 136 2.18 -11.46 6.42
N ILE A 137 1.16 -10.63 6.51
CA ILE A 137 -0.25 -10.98 6.33
C ILE A 137 -0.71 -10.47 4.95
N PRO A 138 -1.13 -11.33 4.02
CA PRO A 138 -1.57 -10.89 2.71
C PRO A 138 -2.92 -10.17 2.78
N LEU A 139 -2.95 -8.93 2.29
CA LEU A 139 -4.17 -8.13 2.19
C LEU A 139 -4.77 -8.18 0.79
N SER A 140 -3.91 -8.23 -0.23
CA SER A 140 -4.30 -8.33 -1.63
C SER A 140 -3.19 -9.01 -2.41
N LEU A 141 -3.53 -9.98 -3.26
CA LEU A 141 -2.60 -10.73 -4.11
C LEU A 141 -3.13 -10.71 -5.54
N TRP A 142 -2.29 -10.27 -6.49
CA TRP A 142 -2.64 -10.29 -7.90
C TRP A 142 -2.46 -11.68 -8.51
N ASN A 143 -3.51 -12.17 -9.15
CA ASN A 143 -3.49 -13.39 -9.94
C ASN A 143 -3.17 -13.06 -11.40
N GLU A 144 -1.97 -13.43 -11.85
CA GLU A 144 -1.53 -13.21 -13.23
C GLU A 144 -2.37 -13.96 -14.27
N PHE A 145 -2.97 -15.10 -13.89
CA PHE A 145 -3.68 -15.97 -14.84
C PHE A 145 -4.94 -15.32 -15.42
N ASP A 146 -5.72 -14.64 -14.57
CA ASP A 146 -7.00 -14.02 -14.95
C ASP A 146 -7.04 -12.49 -14.73
N ASP A 147 -5.91 -11.89 -14.35
CA ASP A 147 -5.75 -10.45 -14.09
C ASP A 147 -6.70 -9.91 -13.00
N THR A 148 -6.93 -10.72 -11.95
CA THR A 148 -7.76 -10.38 -10.79
C THR A 148 -6.94 -10.23 -9.52
N PHE A 149 -7.58 -9.79 -8.43
CA PHE A 149 -6.97 -9.77 -7.11
C PHE A 149 -7.75 -10.64 -6.14
N GLU A 150 -7.03 -11.40 -5.35
CA GLU A 150 -7.54 -12.09 -4.17
C GLU A 150 -7.39 -11.16 -2.96
N HIS A 151 -8.44 -10.99 -2.18
CA HIS A 151 -8.48 -10.09 -1.03
C HIS A 151 -8.47 -10.85 0.29
N ALA A 152 -7.96 -10.19 1.34
CA ALA A 152 -8.07 -10.65 2.71
C ALA A 152 -9.51 -11.01 3.08
N ASP A 153 -9.65 -12.11 3.83
CA ASP A 153 -10.94 -12.53 4.38
C ASP A 153 -11.35 -11.67 5.58
N GLN A 154 -12.55 -11.93 6.09
CA GLN A 154 -13.10 -11.17 7.21
C GLN A 154 -12.27 -11.31 8.50
N ALA A 155 -11.63 -12.47 8.73
CA ALA A 155 -10.83 -12.67 9.94
C ALA A 155 -9.60 -11.75 9.93
N ILE A 156 -8.91 -11.66 8.80
CA ILE A 156 -7.78 -10.73 8.63
C ILE A 156 -8.25 -9.27 8.77
N LEU A 157 -9.41 -8.92 8.21
CA LEU A 157 -9.96 -7.56 8.35
C LEU A 157 -10.33 -7.21 9.80
N ASP A 158 -10.83 -8.17 10.57
CA ASP A 158 -11.14 -8.00 11.99
C ASP A 158 -9.85 -7.80 12.82
N ASP A 159 -8.80 -8.57 12.52
CA ASP A 159 -7.47 -8.40 13.14
C ASP A 159 -6.86 -7.03 12.81
N LEU A 160 -6.98 -6.57 11.56
CA LEU A 160 -6.55 -5.22 11.16
C LEU A 160 -7.32 -4.13 11.90
N ALA A 161 -8.63 -4.28 12.09
CA ALA A 161 -9.44 -3.35 12.85
C ALA A 161 -8.93 -3.26 14.30
N GLN A 162 -8.62 -4.40 14.91
CA GLN A 162 -8.02 -4.46 16.25
C GLN A 162 -6.65 -3.76 16.29
N TRP A 163 -5.73 -4.07 15.37
CA TRP A 163 -4.38 -3.47 15.36
C TRP A 163 -4.39 -1.98 15.08
N THR A 164 -5.34 -1.50 14.28
CA THR A 164 -5.49 -0.06 13.98
C THR A 164 -6.26 0.69 15.08
N GLY A 165 -6.79 -0.01 16.09
CA GLY A 165 -7.59 0.58 17.15
C GLY A 165 -8.95 1.11 16.68
N ILE A 166 -9.46 0.64 15.55
CA ILE A 166 -10.75 1.04 14.98
C ILE A 166 -11.76 -0.06 15.31
N PRO A 167 -12.94 0.25 15.89
CA PRO A 167 -13.98 -0.76 16.09
C PRO A 167 -14.33 -1.49 14.78
N PRO A 168 -14.48 -2.82 14.74
CA PRO A 168 -14.70 -3.57 13.49
C PRO A 168 -15.86 -3.06 12.64
N ALA A 169 -16.98 -2.68 13.27
CA ALA A 169 -18.12 -2.09 12.58
C ALA A 169 -17.80 -0.73 11.94
N GLU A 170 -17.01 0.11 12.62
CA GLU A 170 -16.55 1.39 12.09
C GLU A 170 -15.55 1.18 10.96
N PHE A 171 -14.60 0.24 11.12
CA PHE A 171 -13.62 -0.13 10.11
C PHE A 171 -14.32 -0.58 8.81
N ALA A 172 -15.26 -1.52 8.91
CA ALA A 172 -16.02 -2.02 7.76
C ALA A 172 -16.82 -0.90 7.07
N SER A 173 -17.41 0.01 7.85
CA SER A 173 -18.15 1.17 7.33
C SER A 173 -17.23 2.15 6.58
N LYS A 174 -16.06 2.46 7.16
CA LYS A 174 -15.02 3.30 6.55
C LYS A 174 -14.44 2.70 5.28
N LEU A 175 -14.18 1.39 5.28
CA LEU A 175 -13.70 0.66 4.12
C LEU A 175 -14.73 0.69 2.99
N ARG A 176 -16.01 0.37 3.29
CA ARG A 176 -17.09 0.40 2.30
C ARG A 176 -17.25 1.77 1.64
N ARG A 177 -17.21 2.86 2.43
CA ARG A 177 -17.31 4.24 1.90
C ARG A 177 -16.15 4.57 0.95
N ARG A 178 -14.93 4.16 1.28
CA ARG A 178 -13.76 4.35 0.40
C ARG A 178 -13.90 3.55 -0.89
N ILE A 179 -14.36 2.30 -0.81
CA ILE A 179 -14.66 1.45 -1.98
C ILE A 179 -15.69 2.13 -2.89
N GLU A 180 -16.81 2.60 -2.34
CA GLU A 180 -17.87 3.25 -3.13
C GLU A 180 -17.38 4.54 -3.81
N SER A 181 -16.63 5.36 -3.07
CA SER A 181 -16.06 6.61 -3.59
C SER A 181 -15.08 6.35 -4.74
N LEU A 182 -14.12 5.43 -4.53
CA LEU A 182 -13.14 5.07 -5.54
C LEU A 182 -13.79 4.42 -6.76
N ARG A 183 -14.79 3.56 -6.56
CA ARG A 183 -15.55 2.94 -7.67
C ARG A 183 -16.32 3.97 -8.48
N LYS A 184 -16.82 5.03 -7.86
CA LYS A 184 -17.43 6.17 -8.57
C LYS A 184 -16.36 6.95 -9.35
N ALA A 185 -15.23 7.25 -8.70
CA ALA A 185 -14.14 8.05 -9.24
C ALA A 185 -13.40 7.36 -10.41
N SER A 186 -13.34 6.02 -10.43
CA SER A 186 -12.62 5.25 -11.45
C SER A 186 -13.45 4.91 -12.70
N LYS A 187 -14.74 5.28 -12.76
CA LYS A 187 -15.57 5.01 -13.95
C LYS A 187 -14.99 5.67 -15.20
N GLY A 188 -15.12 5.00 -16.35
CA GLY A 188 -14.62 5.51 -17.63
C GLY A 188 -13.10 5.59 -17.63
N HIS A 189 -12.56 6.80 -17.80
CA HIS A 189 -11.10 7.04 -17.78
C HIS A 189 -10.57 7.43 -16.39
N GLY A 190 -11.42 7.39 -15.37
CA GLY A 190 -11.09 7.92 -14.04
C GLY A 190 -11.07 9.45 -14.00
N VAL A 191 -11.12 9.99 -12.78
CA VAL A 191 -11.03 11.44 -12.53
C VAL A 191 -9.58 11.92 -12.42
N ASP A 192 -9.30 13.19 -12.68
CA ASP A 192 -7.96 13.77 -12.52
C ASP A 192 -7.55 13.97 -11.05
N ASN A 193 -6.35 14.50 -10.80
CA ASN A 193 -5.85 14.71 -9.44
C ASN A 193 -6.68 15.71 -8.63
N GLY A 194 -7.18 16.79 -9.25
CA GLY A 194 -7.99 17.79 -8.55
C GLY A 194 -9.31 17.19 -8.08
N GLN A 195 -9.99 16.52 -9.00
CA GLN A 195 -11.23 15.80 -8.72
C GLN A 195 -11.03 14.63 -7.74
N MET A 196 -9.87 13.98 -7.76
CA MET A 196 -9.51 12.96 -6.78
C MET A 196 -9.39 13.57 -5.37
N TYR A 197 -8.74 14.72 -5.23
CA TYR A 197 -8.68 15.44 -3.94
C TYR A 197 -10.06 15.86 -3.45
N ASP A 198 -10.93 16.34 -4.35
CA ASP A 198 -12.32 16.66 -4.01
C ASP A 198 -13.07 15.42 -3.47
N ALA A 199 -12.94 14.27 -4.14
CA ALA A 199 -13.54 13.00 -3.70
C ALA A 199 -12.98 12.51 -2.34
N ILE A 200 -11.68 12.71 -2.09
CA ILE A 200 -11.03 12.43 -0.80
C ILE A 200 -11.64 13.30 0.30
N ASP A 201 -11.82 14.58 0.04
CA ASP A 201 -12.37 15.52 1.00
C ASP A 201 -13.86 15.28 1.26
N GLU A 202 -14.65 14.90 0.25
CA GLU A 202 -16.04 14.46 0.41
C GLU A 202 -16.15 13.28 1.40
N VAL A 203 -15.31 12.25 1.25
CA VAL A 203 -15.27 11.09 2.16
C VAL A 203 -14.93 11.54 3.57
N ARG A 204 -13.88 12.36 3.73
CA ARG A 204 -13.45 12.88 5.04
C ARG A 204 -14.55 13.70 5.73
N GLN A 205 -15.30 14.51 4.98
CA GLN A 205 -16.42 15.28 5.52
C GLN A 205 -17.58 14.39 5.98
N CYS A 206 -17.92 13.35 5.21
CA CYS A 206 -18.92 12.37 5.59
C CYS A 206 -18.56 11.62 6.87
N GLU A 207 -17.28 11.27 7.04
CA GLU A 207 -16.77 10.61 8.25
C GLU A 207 -16.83 11.53 9.47
N LYS A 208 -16.45 12.80 9.34
CA LYS A 208 -16.57 13.79 10.43
C LYS A 208 -18.01 13.99 10.91
N LYS A 209 -18.98 13.97 9.99
CA LYS A 209 -20.42 14.10 10.32
C LYS A 209 -21.04 12.85 10.93
N SER A 210 -20.35 11.70 10.85
CA SER A 210 -20.83 10.41 11.37
C SER A 210 -20.40 10.13 12.81
N LEU A 211 -19.55 10.98 13.40
CA LEU A 211 -19.17 10.92 14.80
C LEU A 211 -20.28 11.60 15.64
N PRO A 212 -20.82 10.94 16.68
CA PRO A 212 -21.79 11.54 17.60
C PRO A 212 -21.18 12.69 18.42
#